data_AF-A0A7D9DE63-F1
#
_entry.id   AF-A0A7D9DE63-F1
#
_cell.length_a   1.000
_cell.length_b   1.000
_cell.length_c   1.000
_cell.angle_alpha   90.00
_cell.angle_beta   90.00
_cell.angle_gamma   90.00
#
_symmetry.space_group_name_H-M   'P 1'
#
loop_
_entity.id
_entity.type
_entity.pdbx_description
1 polymer ?
#
loop_
_entity_poly.entity_id
_entity_poly.type
_entity_poly.pdbx_seq_one_letter_code
_entity_poly.pdbx_strand_id
1 'polypeptide(L)'
;MRDNTFTFDNWKRSDRLKKHIKSGVHKNAVAKWINSRIHSKHETSVMKQLTDARQKDVLRNREYLRIIITSIFYTAQQNVALRGHEENRNDIGKMSDINRGNLLELLHPRCDDIPWLDEKLQSQLKLHAQWTSPSIQNKILEIISRFLVERINQDVLLSPIFALIMDETSDISRTEQDQQKAKFYLNL
;
A
#
# COMPACT_ATOMS: atom_id res chain seq x y z
N MET A 1 24.49 -11.04 55.34
CA MET A 1 23.71 -11.04 54.08
C MET A 1 22.92 -12.34 54.05
N ARG A 2 21.59 -12.31 54.15
CA ARG A 2 20.77 -13.54 54.09
C ARG A 2 20.67 -13.94 52.63
N ASP A 3 21.25 -15.08 52.30
CA ASP A 3 21.14 -15.69 50.98
C ASP A 3 19.67 -16.00 50.69
N ASN A 4 19.08 -15.22 49.78
CA ASN A 4 17.67 -15.30 49.40
C ASN A 4 17.44 -16.22 48.20
N THR A 5 18.43 -17.00 47.79
CA THR A 5 18.32 -17.88 46.62
C THR A 5 17.76 -19.26 47.01
N PHE A 6 16.47 -19.30 47.37
CA PHE A 6 15.76 -20.59 47.40
C PHE A 6 15.70 -21.15 45.97
N THR A 7 16.60 -22.09 45.67
CA THR A 7 16.63 -22.85 44.43
C THR A 7 15.71 -24.06 44.58
N PHE A 8 14.79 -24.25 43.63
CA PHE A 8 13.88 -25.38 43.63
C PHE A 8 14.50 -26.57 42.90
N ASP A 9 14.95 -27.56 43.68
CA ASP A 9 15.53 -28.82 43.23
C ASP A 9 14.93 -30.00 43.99
N ASN A 10 14.95 -31.19 43.38
CA ASN A 10 14.40 -32.43 43.95
C ASN A 10 12.89 -32.36 44.28
N TRP A 11 12.08 -32.19 43.24
CA TRP A 11 10.61 -31.99 43.28
C TRP A 11 9.81 -33.11 43.97
N LYS A 12 10.42 -34.29 44.16
CA LYS A 12 9.80 -35.45 44.84
C LYS A 12 9.62 -35.23 46.34
N ARG A 13 10.24 -34.19 46.92
CA ARG A 13 10.15 -33.84 48.34
C ARG A 13 9.03 -32.84 48.62
N SER A 14 8.00 -33.30 49.35
CA SER A 14 6.77 -32.53 49.61
C SER A 14 7.00 -31.29 50.48
N ASP A 15 7.97 -31.31 51.39
CA ASP A 15 8.40 -30.17 52.21
C ASP A 15 8.99 -29.04 51.36
N ARG A 16 9.75 -29.38 50.31
CA ARG A 16 10.34 -28.41 49.39
C ARG A 16 9.29 -27.80 48.44
N LEU A 17 8.29 -28.59 48.04
CA LEU A 17 7.14 -28.10 47.28
C LEU A 17 6.38 -27.03 48.07
N LYS A 18 6.14 -27.26 49.37
CA LYS A 18 5.50 -26.28 50.26
C LYS A 18 6.30 -24.97 50.37
N LYS A 19 7.63 -25.04 50.40
CA LYS A 19 8.51 -23.85 50.39
C LYS A 19 8.50 -23.14 49.03
N HIS A 20 8.53 -23.88 47.92
CA HIS A 20 8.46 -23.32 46.57
C HIS A 20 7.18 -22.54 46.30
N ILE A 21 6.02 -23.08 46.65
CA ILE A 21 4.72 -22.41 46.45
C ILE A 21 4.67 -21.05 47.18
N LYS A 22 5.35 -20.93 48.33
CA LYS A 22 5.44 -19.69 49.11
C LYS A 22 6.49 -18.72 48.59
N SER A 23 7.42 -19.19 47.74
CA SER A 23 8.52 -18.38 47.19
C SER A 23 8.01 -17.27 46.27
N GLY A 24 8.75 -16.16 46.20
CA GLY A 24 8.44 -15.06 45.28
C GLY A 24 8.49 -15.49 43.81
N VAL A 25 9.38 -16.43 43.45
CA VAL A 25 9.51 -16.95 42.08
C VAL A 25 8.21 -17.61 41.63
N HIS A 26 7.66 -18.52 42.44
CA HIS A 26 6.40 -19.19 42.11
C HIS A 26 5.24 -18.20 42.01
N LYS A 27 5.09 -17.32 43.00
CA LYS A 27 4.03 -16.29 43.00
C LYS A 27 4.10 -15.38 41.78
N ASN A 28 5.30 -14.93 41.40
CA ASN A 28 5.52 -14.11 40.21
C ASN A 28 5.21 -14.89 38.92
N ALA A 29 5.61 -16.16 38.83
CA ALA A 29 5.30 -17.00 37.68
C ALA A 29 3.79 -17.23 37.53
N VAL A 30 3.09 -17.51 38.63
CA VAL A 30 1.63 -17.68 38.66
C VAL A 30 0.93 -16.36 38.28
N ALA A 31 1.36 -15.22 38.83
CA ALA A 31 0.81 -13.92 38.46
C ALA A 31 1.00 -13.61 36.97
N LYS A 32 2.18 -13.88 36.41
CA LYS A 32 2.44 -13.75 34.97
C LYS A 32 1.55 -14.66 34.13
N TRP A 33 1.32 -15.91 34.56
CA TRP A 33 0.45 -16.86 33.87
C TRP A 33 -1.04 -16.47 33.94
N ILE A 34 -1.52 -15.99 35.10
CA ILE A 34 -2.89 -15.46 35.23
C ILE A 34 -3.06 -14.26 34.30
N ASN A 35 -2.10 -13.32 34.34
CA ASN A 35 -2.12 -12.16 33.46
C ASN A 35 -2.13 -12.57 31.99
N SER A 36 -1.26 -13.48 31.54
CA SER A 36 -1.26 -13.90 30.13
C SER A 36 -2.59 -14.53 29.71
N ARG A 37 -3.26 -15.28 30.59
CA ARG A 37 -4.59 -15.84 30.35
C ARG A 37 -5.67 -14.77 30.23
N ILE A 38 -5.63 -13.74 31.07
CA ILE A 38 -6.53 -12.57 30.98
C ILE A 38 -6.29 -11.83 29.67
N HIS A 39 -5.04 -11.54 29.32
CA HIS A 39 -4.69 -10.85 28.06
C HIS A 39 -5.06 -11.66 26.81
N SER A 40 -4.99 -12.98 26.88
CA SER A 40 -5.46 -13.85 25.80
C SER A 40 -6.98 -13.83 25.67
N LYS A 41 -7.73 -13.76 26.78
CA LYS A 41 -9.20 -13.70 26.76
C LYS A 41 -9.74 -12.35 26.29
N HIS A 42 -9.08 -11.27 26.68
CA HIS A 42 -9.45 -9.91 26.29
C HIS A 42 -8.77 -9.44 25.00
N GLU A 43 -8.06 -10.33 24.31
CA GLU A 43 -7.41 -10.01 23.05
C GLU A 43 -6.35 -8.88 23.14
N THR A 44 -5.89 -8.55 24.35
CA THR A 44 -4.91 -7.50 24.63
C THR A 44 -3.47 -8.02 24.71
N SER A 45 -3.21 -9.27 24.30
CA SER A 45 -1.85 -9.81 24.20
C SER A 45 -0.97 -8.91 23.32
N VAL A 46 0.28 -8.69 23.72
CA VAL A 46 1.28 -7.92 22.96
C VAL A 46 1.40 -8.44 21.52
N MET A 47 1.37 -9.76 21.34
CA MET A 47 1.43 -10.40 20.01
C MET A 47 0.22 -10.03 19.13
N LYS A 48 -0.97 -9.93 19.74
CA LYS A 48 -2.17 -9.54 19.00
C LYS A 48 -2.12 -8.06 18.65
N GLN A 49 -1.77 -7.20 19.60
CA GLN A 49 -1.60 -5.76 19.35
C GLN A 49 -0.60 -5.48 18.23
N LEU A 50 0.54 -6.19 18.20
CA LEU A 50 1.53 -6.08 17.13
C LEU A 50 0.96 -6.54 15.77
N THR A 51 0.19 -7.62 15.78
CA THR A 51 -0.45 -8.16 14.57
C THR A 51 -1.50 -7.19 14.02
N ASP A 52 -2.33 -6.64 14.90
CA ASP A 52 -3.37 -5.68 14.56
C ASP A 52 -2.77 -4.37 14.03
N ALA A 53 -1.70 -3.86 14.67
CA ALA A 53 -0.96 -2.70 14.20
C ALA A 53 -0.39 -2.94 12.79
N ARG A 54 0.28 -4.08 12.59
CA ARG A 54 0.79 -4.47 11.26
C ARG A 54 -0.32 -4.54 10.22
N GLN A 55 -1.47 -5.10 10.57
CA GLN A 55 -2.61 -5.18 9.64
C GLN A 55 -3.13 -3.79 9.28
N LYS A 56 -3.23 -2.88 10.25
CA LYS A 56 -3.61 -1.48 9.99
C LYS A 56 -2.62 -0.79 9.06
N ASP A 57 -1.31 -0.99 9.25
CA ASP A 57 -0.28 -0.43 8.37
C ASP A 57 -0.39 -0.96 6.94
N VAL A 58 -0.63 -2.27 6.78
CA VAL A 58 -0.84 -2.87 5.46
C VAL A 58 -2.05 -2.26 4.77
N LEU A 59 -3.18 -2.12 5.47
CA LEU A 59 -4.39 -1.51 4.92
C LEU A 59 -4.15 -0.05 4.54
N ARG A 60 -3.47 0.71 5.40
CA ARG A 60 -3.11 2.10 5.14
C ARG A 60 -2.20 2.26 3.93
N ASN A 61 -1.22 1.39 3.77
CA ASN A 61 -0.31 1.40 2.62
C ASN A 61 -1.04 1.02 1.34
N ARG A 62 -1.95 0.04 1.37
CA ARG A 62 -2.78 -0.33 0.21
C ARG A 62 -3.67 0.83 -0.23
N GLU A 63 -4.27 1.52 0.73
CA GLU A 63 -5.12 2.67 0.47
C GLU A 63 -4.31 3.83 -0.14
N TYR A 64 -3.13 4.10 0.39
CA TYR A 64 -2.20 5.07 -0.18
C TYR A 64 -1.85 4.73 -1.64
N LEU A 65 -1.49 3.47 -1.92
CA LEU A 65 -1.22 3.01 -3.29
C LEU A 65 -2.42 3.16 -4.20
N ARG A 66 -3.62 2.84 -3.72
CA ARG A 66 -4.88 3.01 -4.47
C ARG A 66 -5.07 4.46 -4.91
N ILE A 67 -4.78 5.42 -4.02
CA ILE A 67 -4.85 6.85 -4.34
C ILE A 67 -3.85 7.19 -5.46
N ILE A 68 -2.58 6.80 -5.33
CA ILE A 68 -1.57 7.09 -6.36
C ILE A 68 -1.93 6.46 -7.71
N ILE A 69 -2.30 5.18 -7.72
CA ILE A 69 -2.64 4.44 -8.95
C ILE A 69 -3.87 5.06 -9.62
N THR A 70 -4.92 5.40 -8.87
CA THR A 70 -6.12 6.02 -9.45
C THR A 70 -5.86 7.42 -9.99
N SER A 71 -4.96 8.21 -9.37
CA SER A 71 -4.51 9.49 -9.92
C SER A 71 -3.76 9.32 -11.24
N ILE A 72 -2.84 8.34 -11.31
CA ILE A 72 -2.11 8.04 -12.56
C ILE A 72 -3.07 7.55 -13.64
N PHE A 73 -3.98 6.63 -13.30
CA PHE A 73 -4.97 6.12 -14.23
C PHE A 73 -5.88 7.23 -14.78
N TYR A 74 -6.31 8.16 -13.91
CA TYR A 74 -7.09 9.32 -14.34
C TYR A 74 -6.34 10.13 -15.41
N THR A 75 -5.08 10.47 -15.17
CA THR A 75 -4.30 11.24 -16.17
C THR A 75 -4.12 10.49 -17.49
N ALA A 76 -3.92 9.16 -17.44
CA ALA A 76 -3.81 8.32 -18.63
C ALA A 76 -5.14 8.28 -19.41
N GLN A 77 -6.26 8.13 -18.71
CA GLN A 77 -7.59 8.09 -19.31
C GLN A 77 -7.98 9.42 -19.97
N GLN A 78 -7.58 10.54 -19.38
CA GLN A 78 -7.81 11.87 -19.94
C GLN A 78 -6.79 12.26 -21.02
N ASN A 79 -5.81 11.40 -21.31
CA ASN A 79 -4.71 11.69 -22.22
C ASN A 79 -3.95 12.99 -21.86
N VAL A 80 -3.74 13.23 -20.57
CA VAL A 80 -2.97 14.37 -20.07
C VAL A 80 -1.62 13.91 -19.50
N ALA A 81 -0.58 14.71 -19.72
CA ALA A 81 0.76 14.37 -19.27
C ALA A 81 0.82 14.24 -17.75
N LEU A 82 1.48 13.22 -17.22
CA LEU A 82 1.67 13.06 -15.77
C LEU A 82 2.57 14.15 -15.17
N ARG A 83 3.60 14.55 -15.93
CA ARG A 83 4.78 15.28 -15.44
C ARG A 83 4.77 16.73 -15.88
N GLY A 84 5.32 17.58 -15.03
CA GLY A 84 5.60 18.98 -15.32
C GLY A 84 7.02 19.15 -15.85
N HIS A 85 7.32 20.36 -16.35
CA HIS A 85 8.70 20.75 -16.63
C HIS A 85 9.52 20.82 -15.34
N GLU A 86 8.91 21.38 -14.30
CA GLU A 86 9.43 21.40 -12.95
C GLU A 86 8.55 20.50 -12.09
N GLU A 87 9.14 19.76 -11.16
CA GLU A 87 8.41 18.91 -10.22
C GLU A 87 8.99 19.12 -8.82
N ASN A 88 8.79 20.29 -8.20
CA ASN A 88 9.21 20.48 -6.81
C ASN A 88 8.43 19.50 -5.91
N ARG A 89 9.13 18.68 -5.12
CA ARG A 89 8.52 17.60 -4.32
C ARG A 89 8.60 17.84 -2.83
N ASN A 90 9.06 19.00 -2.37
CA ASN A 90 9.30 19.23 -0.94
C ASN A 90 7.99 19.24 -0.14
N ASP A 91 6.86 19.58 -0.78
CA ASP A 91 5.57 19.79 -0.15
C ASP A 91 4.38 19.42 -1.07
N ILE A 92 4.35 18.19 -1.61
CA ILE A 92 3.33 17.74 -2.57
C ILE A 92 1.88 18.02 -2.11
N GLY A 93 1.57 17.86 -0.82
CA GLY A 93 0.23 18.10 -0.29
C GLY A 93 -0.17 19.57 -0.16
N LYS A 94 0.73 20.52 -0.40
CA LYS A 94 0.46 21.96 -0.35
C LYS A 94 0.37 22.54 -1.75
N MET A 95 -0.31 23.68 -1.85
CA MET A 95 -0.39 24.48 -3.08
C MET A 95 1.02 24.97 -3.43
N SER A 96 1.36 24.97 -4.72
CA SER A 96 2.66 25.41 -5.21
C SER A 96 2.49 26.61 -6.14
N ASP A 97 3.46 27.52 -6.10
CA ASP A 97 3.52 28.69 -7.00
C ASP A 97 4.01 28.31 -8.41
N ILE A 98 4.46 27.07 -8.60
CA ILE A 98 4.88 26.51 -9.90
C ILE A 98 3.98 25.33 -10.26
N ASN A 99 3.80 25.09 -11.56
CA ASN A 99 3.07 23.91 -12.03
C ASN A 99 3.97 22.67 -11.95
N ARG A 100 3.70 21.78 -10.99
CA ARG A 100 4.49 20.55 -10.74
C ARG A 100 4.10 19.35 -11.62
N GLY A 101 3.23 19.56 -12.61
CA GLY A 101 2.65 18.51 -13.43
C GLY A 101 1.35 17.94 -12.88
N ASN A 102 0.55 17.33 -13.77
CA ASN A 102 -0.82 16.95 -13.45
C ASN A 102 -0.92 15.91 -12.34
N LEU A 103 0.06 15.00 -12.16
CA LEU A 103 0.00 14.04 -11.06
C LEU A 103 0.14 14.74 -9.70
N LEU A 104 1.16 15.60 -9.56
CA LEU A 104 1.45 16.26 -8.28
C LEU A 104 0.37 17.28 -7.94
N GLU A 105 -0.08 18.06 -8.94
CA GLU A 105 -1.19 19.01 -8.76
C GLU A 105 -2.54 18.32 -8.49
N LEU A 106 -2.74 17.08 -8.94
CA LEU A 106 -3.92 16.29 -8.57
C LEU A 106 -3.85 15.72 -7.14
N LEU A 107 -2.65 15.51 -6.60
CA LEU A 107 -2.49 14.98 -5.24
C LEU A 107 -2.73 16.04 -4.16
N HIS A 108 -2.46 17.33 -4.46
CA HIS A 108 -2.75 18.44 -3.55
C HIS A 108 -4.23 18.49 -3.10
N PRO A 109 -5.24 18.61 -3.99
CA PRO A 109 -6.64 18.66 -3.57
C PRO A 109 -7.10 17.33 -2.95
N ARG A 110 -6.50 16.19 -3.32
CA ARG A 110 -6.78 14.91 -2.65
C ARG A 110 -6.33 14.89 -1.18
N CYS A 111 -5.37 15.71 -0.79
CA CYS A 111 -4.99 15.86 0.61
C CYS A 111 -6.04 16.61 1.42
N ASP A 112 -6.79 17.53 0.79
CA ASP A 112 -7.89 18.24 1.44
C ASP A 112 -9.07 17.29 1.70
N ASP A 113 -9.34 16.37 0.77
CA ASP A 113 -10.37 15.33 0.92
C ASP A 113 -9.97 14.22 1.90
N ILE A 114 -8.66 13.95 2.03
CA ILE A 114 -8.13 12.79 2.76
C ILE A 114 -7.11 13.30 3.80
N PRO A 115 -7.55 13.58 5.05
CA PRO A 115 -6.76 14.32 6.04
C PRO A 115 -5.38 13.71 6.36
N TRP A 116 -5.23 12.39 6.21
CA TRP A 116 -4.00 11.69 6.51
C TRP A 116 -3.03 11.56 5.32
N LEU A 117 -3.49 11.89 4.11
CA LEU A 117 -2.71 11.69 2.89
C LEU A 117 -1.50 12.61 2.86
N ASP A 118 -1.64 13.86 3.30
CA ASP A 118 -0.54 14.83 3.36
C ASP A 118 0.60 14.28 4.23
N GLU A 119 0.31 13.90 5.47
CA GLU A 119 1.29 13.29 6.38
C GLU A 119 1.97 12.06 5.74
N LYS A 120 1.17 11.20 5.08
CA LYS A 120 1.72 10.02 4.40
C LYS A 120 2.64 10.40 3.25
N LEU A 121 2.27 11.34 2.39
CA LEU A 121 3.11 11.84 1.29
C LEU A 121 4.42 12.41 1.82
N GLN A 122 4.36 13.28 2.83
CA GLN A 122 5.55 13.86 3.48
C GLN A 122 6.46 12.78 4.07
N SER A 123 5.90 11.74 4.69
CA SER A 123 6.68 10.61 5.20
C SER A 123 7.36 9.83 4.07
N GLN A 124 6.68 9.61 2.94
CA GLN A 124 7.20 8.85 1.81
C GLN A 124 8.28 9.62 1.04
N LEU A 125 8.21 10.94 1.01
CA LEU A 125 9.23 11.78 0.39
C LEU A 125 10.60 11.64 1.06
N LYS A 126 10.62 11.35 2.36
CA LYS A 126 11.85 11.09 3.13
C LYS A 126 12.43 9.70 2.90
N LEU A 127 11.72 8.81 2.20
CA LEU A 127 12.15 7.45 1.90
C LEU A 127 12.78 7.37 0.51
N HIS A 128 13.65 6.39 0.31
CA HIS A 128 14.24 6.10 -0.99
C HIS A 128 13.22 5.62 -2.03
N ALA A 129 12.15 4.94 -1.61
CA ALA A 129 11.13 4.39 -2.48
C ALA A 129 9.89 5.31 -2.54
N GLN A 130 9.90 6.27 -3.47
CA GLN A 130 8.80 7.20 -3.65
C GLN A 130 7.82 6.71 -4.72
N TRP A 131 6.60 6.38 -4.32
CA TRP A 131 5.54 5.92 -5.23
C TRP A 131 5.14 6.95 -6.29
N THR A 132 5.41 8.22 -6.03
CA THR A 132 5.18 9.32 -6.97
C THR A 132 6.40 9.60 -7.84
N SER A 133 7.50 8.84 -7.75
CA SER A 133 8.69 9.05 -8.58
C SER A 133 8.44 8.71 -10.05
N PRO A 134 9.10 9.39 -11.00
CA PRO A 134 8.94 9.14 -12.43
C PRO A 134 9.11 7.67 -12.83
N SER A 135 10.08 6.97 -12.22
CA SER A 135 10.36 5.56 -12.52
C SER A 135 9.24 4.63 -12.03
N ILE A 136 8.67 4.88 -10.85
CA ILE A 136 7.54 4.09 -10.33
C ILE A 136 6.25 4.41 -11.08
N GLN A 137 6.01 5.66 -11.44
CA GLN A 137 4.88 6.04 -12.30
C GLN A 137 4.88 5.25 -13.62
N ASN A 138 6.04 5.15 -14.28
CA ASN A 138 6.19 4.41 -15.53
C ASN A 138 5.88 2.92 -15.35
N LYS A 139 6.34 2.31 -14.26
CA LYS A 139 6.01 0.91 -13.95
C LYS A 139 4.51 0.70 -13.71
N ILE A 140 3.85 1.65 -13.03
CA ILE A 140 2.40 1.59 -12.82
C ILE A 140 1.67 1.68 -14.17
N LEU A 141 2.08 2.59 -15.05
CA LEU A 141 1.51 2.70 -16.41
C LEU A 141 1.73 1.43 -17.23
N GLU A 142 2.92 0.82 -17.17
CA GLU A 142 3.21 -0.44 -17.85
C GLU A 142 2.29 -1.57 -17.37
N ILE A 143 2.09 -1.68 -16.05
CA ILE A 143 1.17 -2.66 -15.46
C ILE A 143 -0.27 -2.40 -15.94
N ILE A 144 -0.74 -1.15 -15.88
CA ILE A 144 -2.08 -0.76 -16.36
C ILE A 144 -2.24 -1.11 -17.84
N SER A 145 -1.26 -0.75 -18.67
CA SER A 145 -1.26 -1.01 -20.11
C SER A 145 -1.38 -2.50 -20.39
N ARG A 146 -0.56 -3.33 -19.73
CA ARG A 146 -0.61 -4.79 -19.87
C ARG A 146 -1.99 -5.36 -19.51
N PHE A 147 -2.57 -4.93 -18.38
CA PHE A 147 -3.92 -5.35 -17.99
C PHE A 147 -4.99 -4.93 -19.00
N LEU A 148 -4.89 -3.73 -19.57
CA LEU A 148 -5.81 -3.26 -20.60
C LEU A 148 -5.69 -4.08 -21.88
N VAL A 149 -4.48 -4.38 -22.34
CA VAL A 149 -4.25 -5.23 -23.51
C VAL A 149 -4.77 -6.65 -23.27
N GLU A 150 -4.50 -7.24 -22.11
CA GLU A 150 -5.03 -8.56 -21.73
C GLU A 150 -6.57 -8.57 -21.76
N ARG A 151 -7.21 -7.51 -21.22
CA ARG A 151 -8.67 -7.36 -21.23
C ARG A 151 -9.23 -7.23 -22.64
N ILE A 152 -8.63 -6.37 -23.47
CA ILE A 152 -9.03 -6.19 -24.87
C ILE A 152 -8.88 -7.51 -25.64
N ASN A 153 -7.79 -8.24 -25.46
CA ASN A 153 -7.58 -9.53 -26.11
C ASN A 153 -8.66 -10.55 -25.71
N GLN A 154 -9.04 -10.60 -24.44
CA GLN A 154 -10.14 -11.45 -23.99
C GLN A 154 -11.47 -11.04 -24.64
N ASP A 155 -11.75 -9.74 -24.71
CA ASP A 155 -12.98 -9.24 -25.34
C ASP A 155 -13.00 -9.53 -26.85
N VAL A 156 -11.86 -9.45 -27.54
CA VAL A 156 -11.70 -9.85 -28.95
C VAL A 156 -12.01 -11.33 -29.14
N LEU A 157 -11.39 -12.20 -28.32
CA LEU A 157 -11.54 -13.65 -28.43
C LEU A 157 -12.96 -14.14 -28.14
N LEU A 158 -13.67 -13.43 -27.26
CA LEU A 158 -15.05 -13.74 -26.90
C LEU A 158 -16.08 -13.15 -27.87
N SER A 159 -15.68 -12.17 -28.70
CA SER A 159 -16.60 -11.52 -29.64
C SER A 159 -16.83 -12.37 -30.88
N PRO A 160 -18.08 -12.73 -31.23
CA PRO A 160 -18.38 -13.46 -32.46
C PRO A 160 -18.03 -12.69 -33.73
N ILE A 161 -18.07 -11.35 -33.65
CA ILE A 161 -17.84 -10.43 -34.77
C ILE A 161 -16.98 -9.27 -34.27
N PHE A 162 -15.96 -8.89 -35.05
CA PHE A 162 -15.19 -7.67 -34.82
C PHE A 162 -14.93 -6.97 -36.16
N ALA A 163 -14.76 -5.65 -36.13
CA ALA A 163 -14.39 -4.85 -37.29
C ALA A 163 -13.05 -4.16 -37.05
N LEU A 164 -12.15 -4.24 -38.02
CA LEU A 164 -10.89 -3.50 -38.03
C LEU A 164 -11.08 -2.23 -38.87
N ILE A 165 -10.84 -1.07 -38.27
CA ILE A 165 -10.79 0.22 -38.96
C ILE A 165 -9.32 0.60 -39.07
N MET A 166 -8.82 0.76 -40.28
CA MET A 166 -7.50 1.33 -40.53
C MET A 166 -7.68 2.75 -41.06
N ASP A 167 -6.99 3.68 -40.44
CA ASP A 167 -6.97 5.08 -40.82
C ASP A 167 -5.51 5.46 -41.12
N GLU A 168 -5.29 6.03 -42.29
CA GLU A 168 -3.96 6.41 -42.77
C GLU A 168 -3.90 7.93 -42.87
N THR A 169 -2.93 8.53 -42.18
CA THR A 169 -2.73 9.98 -42.21
C THR A 169 -1.29 10.27 -42.63
N SER A 170 -1.10 11.06 -43.68
CA SER A 170 0.23 11.49 -44.11
C SER A 170 0.57 12.83 -43.43
N ASP A 171 1.73 12.90 -42.79
CA ASP A 171 2.20 14.15 -42.19
C ASP A 171 2.80 15.10 -43.24
N ILE A 172 3.16 16.32 -42.81
CA ILE A 172 3.75 17.37 -43.67
C ILE A 172 5.10 16.94 -44.26
N SER A 173 5.80 15.99 -43.64
CA SER A 173 7.06 15.41 -44.11
C SER A 173 6.89 14.26 -45.11
N ARG A 174 5.64 13.93 -45.50
CA ARG A 174 5.27 12.75 -46.33
C ARG A 174 5.65 11.42 -45.69
N THR A 175 5.79 11.39 -44.38
CA THR A 175 5.93 10.13 -43.65
C THR A 175 4.52 9.64 -43.36
N GLU A 176 4.16 8.47 -43.89
CA GLU A 176 2.88 7.82 -43.61
C GLU A 176 2.83 7.43 -42.12
N GLN A 177 1.78 7.85 -41.42
CA GLN A 177 1.46 7.40 -40.08
C GLN A 177 0.18 6.57 -40.13
N ASP A 178 0.32 5.27 -39.86
CA ASP A 178 -0.78 4.33 -39.81
C ASP A 178 -1.38 4.28 -38.40
N GLN A 179 -2.66 4.62 -38.28
CA GLN A 179 -3.42 4.43 -37.05
C GLN A 179 -4.44 3.30 -37.23
N GLN A 180 -4.25 2.19 -36.52
CA GLN A 180 -5.20 1.08 -36.50
C GLN A 180 -6.14 1.20 -35.29
N LYS A 181 -7.45 1.10 -35.51
CA LYS A 181 -8.50 1.10 -34.47
C LYS A 181 -9.39 -0.14 -34.64
N ALA A 182 -9.48 -0.98 -33.61
CA ALA A 182 -10.44 -2.08 -33.57
C ALA A 182 -11.77 -1.60 -32.96
N LYS A 183 -12.91 -1.88 -33.61
CA LYS A 183 -14.25 -1.59 -33.10
C LYS A 183 -15.05 -2.90 -32.95
N PHE A 184 -15.62 -3.09 -31.76
CA PHE A 184 -16.41 -4.28 -31.44
C PHE A 184 -17.90 -3.97 -31.56
N TYR A 185 -18.65 -4.92 -32.10
CA TYR A 185 -20.11 -4.91 -32.06
C TYR A 185 -20.55 -6.01 -31.09
N LEU A 186 -20.92 -5.61 -29.87
CA LEU A 186 -21.64 -6.51 -28.96
C LEU A 186 -23.05 -6.67 -29.51
N ASN A 187 -23.43 -7.89 -29.88
CA ASN A 187 -24.83 -8.22 -30.14
C ASN A 187 -25.60 -8.03 -28.82
N LEU A 188 -26.55 -7.10 -28.78
CA LEU A 188 -27.59 -7.02 -27.75
C LEU A 188 -28.58 -8.18 -27.91
#